data_AF-A0A965CA14-F1
#
_entry.id   AF-A0A965CA14-F1
#
_cell.length_a   1.000
_cell.length_b   1.000
_cell.length_c   1.000
_cell.angle_alpha   90.00
_cell.angle_beta   90.00
_cell.angle_gamma   90.00
#
_symmetry.space_group_name_H-M   'P 1'
#
loop_
_entity.id
_entity.type
_entity.pdbx_description
1 polymer ?
#
loop_
_entity_poly.entity_id
_entity_poly.type
_entity_poly.pdbx_seq_one_letter_code
_entity_poly.pdbx_strand_id
1 'polypeptide(L)'
;MHIIEYASVVDLHSDIQERIREHKRSEPMAPVVLVTDSPLQGLLLRRQLVDSSEAGAVGNIQVKMIDEVISDIFKHTGSKVSSSPSAAALDAACYSAMLTNATFASAGSDALTTASGISSVYSKLRFNTDIELQTLLSENLSDTQKAVIETVIAARDILHSKLGVDRLPEKIEGAIDAIKSGATPKLPSVLYLVLTENLPRLVGGLFDCLETCVRYEVSAFEPKIKTAQKYFSAPDPQTEAALAVSQLVELVDSETEPSEVAMVYSNESQYVRLLGTALDDAGISWHGAMDKISQSSNLYRGFNLILQMLEKRTTAKSGADRPLVMRLLESGDFYVDDMLLDSNLCRQFVRDKEIYGDAISWLKVIGKLPNATKPREVKAAGELKALLKALQRGLQNIAEATNWTEFGSELFEIVRSFYLGANEDNLSDDEK
;
A
#
# COMPACT_ATOMS: atom_id res chain seq x y z
N MET A 1 -8.53 2.17 27.55
CA MET A 1 -8.92 2.90 26.32
C MET A 1 -8.07 4.16 26.25
N HIS A 2 -7.30 4.31 25.17
CA HIS A 2 -6.52 5.51 24.89
C HIS A 2 -7.09 6.11 23.60
N ILE A 3 -7.76 7.26 23.71
CA ILE A 3 -8.07 8.13 22.57
C ILE A 3 -6.89 9.08 22.48
N ILE A 4 -6.27 9.17 21.30
CA ILE A 4 -5.13 10.05 21.10
C ILE A 4 -5.48 11.04 19.97
N GLU A 5 -5.45 12.32 20.32
CA GLU A 5 -5.65 13.44 19.41
C GLU A 5 -4.28 13.87 18.84
N TYR A 6 -4.21 14.09 17.53
CA TYR A 6 -2.96 14.47 16.86
C TYR A 6 -3.06 15.81 16.15
N ALA A 7 -2.02 16.64 16.31
CA ALA A 7 -1.88 17.93 15.64
C ALA A 7 -1.19 17.82 14.26
N SER A 8 -0.48 16.72 13.99
CA SER A 8 0.27 16.48 12.76
C SER A 8 0.19 15.01 12.32
N VAL A 9 0.22 14.78 11.00
CA VAL A 9 0.27 13.44 10.39
C VAL A 9 1.56 12.70 10.76
N VAL A 10 2.66 13.42 10.98
CA VAL A 10 3.96 12.85 11.36
C VAL A 10 3.90 12.23 12.76
N ASP A 11 3.30 12.93 13.72
CA ASP A 11 3.14 12.45 15.09
C ASP A 11 2.23 11.21 15.15
N LEU A 12 1.14 11.22 14.38
CA LEU A 12 0.23 10.08 14.25
C LEU A 12 0.96 8.85 13.70
N HIS A 13 1.75 9.04 12.65
CA HIS A 13 2.48 7.96 12.00
C HIS A 13 3.55 7.35 12.92
N SER A 14 4.30 8.19 13.65
CA SER A 14 5.29 7.74 14.64
C SER A 14 4.65 6.93 15.78
N ASP A 15 3.53 7.38 16.35
CA ASP A 15 2.85 6.62 17.41
C ASP A 15 2.29 5.30 16.89
N ILE A 16 1.68 5.29 15.69
CA ILE A 16 1.21 4.03 15.08
C ILE A 16 2.38 3.04 14.94
N GLN A 17 3.55 3.49 14.46
CA GLN A 17 4.73 2.63 14.37
C GLN A 17 5.19 2.13 15.74
N GLU A 18 5.20 2.99 16.75
CA GLU A 18 5.57 2.61 18.12
C GLU A 18 4.62 1.55 18.67
N ARG A 19 3.30 1.72 18.51
CA ARG A 19 2.29 0.74 18.93
C ARG A 19 2.44 -0.61 18.23
N ILE A 20 2.72 -0.59 16.92
CA ILE A 20 2.99 -1.81 16.16
C ILE A 20 4.24 -2.50 16.70
N ARG A 21 5.32 -1.75 16.96
CA ARG A 21 6.58 -2.27 17.49
C ARG A 21 6.40 -2.86 18.90
N GLU A 22 5.66 -2.17 19.77
CA GLU A 22 5.33 -2.65 21.11
C GLU A 22 4.56 -3.97 21.07
N HIS A 23 3.49 -4.03 20.27
CA HIS A 23 2.65 -5.22 20.15
C HIS A 23 3.42 -6.43 19.60
N LYS A 24 4.32 -6.18 18.64
CA LYS A 24 5.12 -7.23 18.00
C LYS A 24 6.41 -7.58 18.73
N ARG A 25 6.72 -6.92 19.84
CA ARG A 25 7.96 -7.12 20.59
C ARG A 25 8.17 -8.58 21.03
N SER A 26 7.09 -9.24 21.43
CA SER A 26 7.11 -10.66 21.84
C SER A 26 6.76 -11.64 20.72
N GLU A 27 6.04 -11.18 19.69
CA GLU A 27 5.57 -12.00 18.58
C GLU A 27 5.64 -11.20 17.27
N PRO A 28 6.75 -11.32 16.51
CA PRO A 28 6.98 -10.49 15.31
C PRO A 28 5.89 -10.57 14.23
N MET A 29 5.20 -11.72 14.17
CA MET A 29 4.12 -11.99 13.22
C MET A 29 2.71 -11.72 13.79
N ALA A 30 2.61 -11.12 14.99
CA ALA A 30 1.33 -10.77 15.58
C ALA A 30 0.51 -9.90 14.62
N PRO A 31 -0.75 -10.27 14.36
CA PRO A 31 -1.60 -9.58 13.39
C PRO A 31 -1.92 -8.16 13.87
N VAL A 32 -1.79 -7.20 12.95
CA VAL A 32 -2.25 -5.82 13.15
C VAL A 32 -3.34 -5.53 12.11
N VAL A 33 -4.45 -4.94 12.54
CA VAL A 33 -5.54 -4.54 11.67
C VAL A 33 -5.71 -3.03 11.74
N LEU A 34 -5.44 -2.35 10.62
CA LEU A 34 -5.79 -0.96 10.41
C LEU A 34 -7.27 -0.90 10.02
N VAL A 35 -8.08 -0.24 10.84
CA VAL A 35 -9.50 -0.01 10.57
C VAL A 35 -9.68 1.38 10.02
N THR A 36 -10.13 1.51 8.77
CA THR A 36 -10.22 2.79 8.06
C THR A 36 -11.58 3.00 7.40
N ASP A 37 -11.92 4.24 7.06
CA ASP A 37 -13.15 4.57 6.33
C ASP A 37 -13.06 4.33 4.82
N SER A 38 -11.84 4.17 4.29
CA SER A 38 -11.58 3.90 2.87
C SER A 38 -10.46 2.87 2.72
N PRO A 39 -10.66 1.79 1.93
CA PRO A 39 -9.62 0.81 1.68
C PRO A 39 -8.35 1.43 1.08
N LEU A 40 -8.51 2.45 0.23
CA LEU A 40 -7.38 3.13 -0.39
C LEU A 40 -6.54 3.88 0.64
N GLN A 41 -7.19 4.61 1.56
CA GLN A 41 -6.51 5.33 2.64
C GLN A 41 -5.73 4.37 3.52
N GLY A 42 -6.35 3.26 3.93
CA GLY A 42 -5.68 2.25 4.74
C GLY A 42 -4.53 1.56 4.01
N LEU A 43 -4.64 1.31 2.70
CA LEU A 43 -3.55 0.75 1.89
C LEU A 43 -2.38 1.72 1.75
N LEU A 44 -2.65 3.01 1.55
CA LEU A 44 -1.61 4.04 1.50
C LEU A 44 -0.90 4.16 2.84
N LEU A 45 -1.65 4.22 3.95
CA LEU A 45 -1.07 4.27 5.29
C LEU A 45 -0.27 3.00 5.60
N ARG A 46 -0.79 1.82 5.28
CA ARG A 46 -0.04 0.56 5.41
C ARG A 46 1.28 0.62 4.65
N ARG A 47 1.26 1.10 3.40
CA ARG A 47 2.46 1.24 2.58
C ARG A 47 3.44 2.22 3.22
N GLN A 48 2.97 3.37 3.69
CA GLN A 48 3.80 4.34 4.41
C GLN A 48 4.44 3.70 5.64
N LEU A 49 3.68 2.97 6.46
CA LEU A 49 4.19 2.28 7.65
C LEU A 49 5.24 1.22 7.31
N VAL A 50 5.08 0.50 6.20
CA VAL A 50 6.06 -0.48 5.71
C VAL A 50 7.34 0.21 5.22
N ASP A 51 7.20 1.23 4.37
CA ASP A 51 8.33 1.91 3.72
C ASP A 51 9.19 2.71 4.72
N SER A 52 8.62 3.13 5.85
CA SER A 52 9.27 3.93 6.90
C SER A 52 9.82 3.12 8.07
N SER A 53 9.56 1.82 8.10
CA SER A 53 10.06 0.95 9.17
C SER A 53 11.46 0.46 8.88
N GLU A 54 12.29 0.39 9.92
CA GLU A 54 13.51 -0.43 9.87
C GLU A 54 13.12 -1.88 9.54
N ALA A 55 13.86 -2.49 8.61
CA ALA A 55 13.53 -3.78 8.01
C ALA A 55 13.11 -4.82 9.06
N GLY A 56 11.90 -5.38 8.93
CA GLY A 56 11.39 -6.50 9.75
C GLY A 56 10.19 -6.19 10.67
N ALA A 57 9.84 -4.94 10.96
CA ALA A 57 8.82 -4.63 11.97
C ALA A 57 7.34 -4.74 11.49
N VAL A 58 7.06 -4.92 10.20
CA VAL A 58 5.74 -4.58 9.60
C VAL A 58 5.08 -5.75 8.82
N GLY A 59 5.50 -7.00 9.03
CA GLY A 59 4.78 -8.18 8.52
C GLY A 59 3.33 -8.25 9.05
N ASN A 60 2.39 -8.84 8.30
CA ASN A 60 1.02 -9.11 8.78
C ASN A 60 0.17 -7.88 9.22
N ILE A 61 0.36 -6.72 8.57
CA ILE A 61 -0.60 -5.60 8.68
C ILE A 61 -1.71 -5.76 7.65
N GLN A 62 -2.95 -5.86 8.13
CA GLN A 62 -4.16 -5.93 7.33
C GLN A 62 -4.88 -4.59 7.35
N VAL A 63 -5.52 -4.25 6.23
CA VAL A 63 -6.40 -3.08 6.13
C VAL A 63 -7.81 -3.62 6.03
N LYS A 64 -8.70 -3.15 6.90
CA LYS A 64 -10.10 -3.57 6.93
C LYS A 64 -11.02 -2.38 7.15
N MET A 65 -12.21 -2.48 6.58
CA MET A 65 -13.34 -1.62 6.89
C MET A 65 -14.03 -2.11 8.17
N ILE A 66 -14.80 -1.23 8.82
CA ILE A 66 -15.59 -1.57 10.03
C ILE A 66 -16.43 -2.85 9.82
N ASP A 67 -17.06 -3.01 8.66
CA ASP A 67 -17.88 -4.19 8.34
C ASP A 67 -17.11 -5.50 8.39
N GLU A 68 -15.89 -5.49 7.85
CA GLU A 68 -15.06 -6.68 7.76
C GLU A 68 -14.57 -7.09 9.15
N VAL A 69 -14.22 -6.10 9.99
CA VAL A 69 -13.84 -6.33 11.39
C VAL A 69 -15.00 -6.89 12.19
N ILE A 70 -16.19 -6.31 12.07
CA ILE A 70 -17.40 -6.79 12.76
C ILE A 70 -17.74 -8.22 12.32
N SER A 71 -17.68 -8.49 11.01
CA SER A 71 -17.89 -9.83 10.46
C SER A 71 -16.90 -10.84 11.05
N ASP A 72 -15.63 -10.48 11.16
CA ASP A 72 -14.62 -11.35 11.75
C ASP A 72 -14.85 -11.55 13.25
N ILE A 73 -15.17 -10.51 14.01
CA ILE A 73 -15.52 -10.65 15.43
C ILE A 73 -16.70 -11.60 15.59
N PHE A 74 -17.75 -11.45 14.79
CA PHE A 74 -18.93 -12.31 14.85
C PHE A 74 -18.65 -13.77 14.51
N LYS A 75 -17.78 -14.05 13.54
CA LYS A 75 -17.31 -15.43 13.28
C LYS A 75 -16.66 -16.05 14.51
N HIS A 76 -15.90 -15.27 15.28
CA HIS A 76 -15.23 -15.76 16.49
C HIS A 76 -16.16 -15.88 17.70
N THR A 77 -17.14 -14.98 17.84
CA THR A 77 -18.13 -15.06 18.92
C THR A 77 -19.23 -16.10 18.65
N GLY A 78 -19.21 -16.76 17.49
CA GLY A 78 -20.21 -17.75 17.09
C GLY A 78 -21.54 -17.12 16.63
N SER A 79 -21.60 -15.80 16.56
CA SER A 79 -22.75 -15.07 16.01
C SER A 79 -22.73 -15.18 14.49
N LYS A 80 -23.61 -16.01 13.93
CA LYS A 80 -23.89 -15.93 12.49
C LYS A 80 -24.66 -14.64 12.24
N VAL A 81 -24.08 -13.75 11.45
CA VAL A 81 -24.83 -12.63 10.86
C VAL A 81 -25.20 -13.05 9.46
N SER A 82 -26.49 -12.94 9.16
CA SER A 82 -26.99 -12.95 7.79
C SER A 82 -26.17 -11.97 6.95
N SER A 83 -25.80 -12.38 5.73
CA SER A 83 -25.04 -11.50 4.82
C SER A 83 -25.71 -10.13 4.74
N SER A 84 -24.91 -9.06 4.70
CA SER A 84 -25.42 -7.71 4.46
C SER A 84 -26.40 -7.72 3.28
N PRO A 85 -27.53 -7.00 3.38
CA PRO A 85 -28.52 -7.00 2.31
C PRO A 85 -27.87 -6.55 1.00
N SER A 86 -28.25 -7.17 -0.12
CA SER A 86 -27.80 -6.70 -1.42
C SER A 86 -28.30 -5.27 -1.66
N ALA A 87 -27.57 -4.48 -2.44
CA ALA A 87 -27.98 -3.10 -2.75
C ALA A 87 -29.41 -3.04 -3.29
N ALA A 88 -29.79 -3.98 -4.17
CA ALA A 88 -31.15 -4.09 -4.69
C ALA A 88 -32.20 -4.39 -3.62
N ALA A 89 -31.89 -5.26 -2.65
CA ALA A 89 -32.80 -5.54 -1.54
C ALA A 89 -32.96 -4.35 -0.60
N LEU A 90 -31.86 -3.62 -0.36
CA LEU A 90 -31.88 -2.40 0.45
C LEU A 90 -32.68 -1.28 -0.23
N ASP A 91 -32.45 -1.05 -1.53
CA ASP A 91 -33.20 -0.07 -2.31
C ASP A 91 -34.70 -0.41 -2.36
N ALA A 92 -35.04 -1.70 -2.54
CA ALA A 92 -36.42 -2.17 -2.52
C ALA A 92 -37.09 -1.99 -1.15
N ALA A 93 -36.36 -2.25 -0.06
CA ALA A 93 -36.86 -2.02 1.30
C ALA A 93 -37.07 -0.52 1.59
N CYS A 94 -36.11 0.33 1.19
CA CYS A 94 -36.22 1.78 1.31
C CYS A 94 -37.39 2.31 0.48
N TYR A 95 -37.56 1.85 -0.76
CA TYR A 95 -38.70 2.20 -1.60
C TYR A 95 -40.03 1.78 -0.98
N SER A 96 -40.12 0.55 -0.47
CA SER A 96 -41.33 0.06 0.20
C SER A 96 -41.66 0.85 1.47
N ALA A 97 -40.65 1.23 2.26
CA ALA A 97 -40.82 2.08 3.44
C ALA A 97 -41.27 3.49 3.03
N MET A 98 -40.68 4.03 1.97
CA MET A 98 -40.96 5.36 1.44
C MET A 98 -42.42 5.51 0.98
N LEU A 99 -43.00 4.48 0.36
CA LEU A 99 -44.42 4.46 -0.04
C LEU A 99 -45.40 4.57 1.16
N THR A 100 -44.95 4.20 2.36
CA THR A 100 -45.75 4.30 3.58
C THR A 100 -45.55 5.62 4.33
N ASN A 101 -44.55 6.43 3.95
CA ASN A 101 -44.30 7.73 4.55
C ASN A 101 -45.04 8.83 3.78
N ALA A 102 -45.87 9.62 4.48
CA ALA A 102 -46.70 10.66 3.87
C ALA A 102 -45.90 11.72 3.11
N THR A 103 -44.67 12.02 3.54
CA THR A 103 -43.78 13.00 2.92
C THR A 103 -43.30 12.56 1.54
N PHE A 104 -43.17 11.25 1.32
CA PHE A 104 -42.64 10.70 0.07
C PHE A 104 -43.68 9.97 -0.80
N ALA A 105 -44.92 9.83 -0.32
CA ALA A 105 -46.00 9.15 -1.03
C ALA A 105 -46.31 9.73 -2.43
N SER A 106 -45.93 10.98 -2.70
CA SER A 106 -46.13 11.66 -3.98
C SER A 106 -44.90 11.67 -4.90
N ALA A 107 -43.82 10.93 -4.60
CA ALA A 107 -42.52 11.05 -5.26
C ALA A 107 -42.46 10.68 -6.77
N GLY A 108 -43.56 10.24 -7.39
CA GLY A 108 -43.68 10.14 -8.85
C GLY A 108 -42.56 9.34 -9.53
N SER A 109 -41.98 9.89 -10.61
CA SER A 109 -40.91 9.25 -11.39
C SER A 109 -39.56 9.17 -10.66
N ASP A 110 -39.33 10.02 -9.66
CA ASP A 110 -38.04 10.18 -8.98
C ASP A 110 -37.93 9.31 -7.72
N ALA A 111 -38.95 8.49 -7.48
CA ALA A 111 -39.07 7.64 -6.31
C ALA A 111 -37.92 6.63 -6.18
N LEU A 112 -37.41 6.08 -7.29
CA LEU A 112 -36.27 5.15 -7.27
C LEU A 112 -34.95 5.85 -6.92
N THR A 113 -34.70 7.03 -7.50
CA THR A 113 -33.50 7.83 -7.18
C THR A 113 -33.51 8.26 -5.71
N THR A 114 -34.69 8.66 -5.21
CA THR A 114 -34.87 9.02 -3.80
C THR A 114 -34.65 7.82 -2.89
N ALA A 115 -35.20 6.65 -3.22
CA ALA A 115 -34.97 5.42 -2.46
C ALA A 115 -33.49 5.03 -2.42
N SER A 116 -32.75 5.19 -3.53
CA SER A 116 -31.30 4.96 -3.57
C SER A 116 -30.51 5.97 -2.72
N GLY A 117 -30.95 7.24 -2.70
CA GLY A 117 -30.42 8.25 -1.79
C GLY A 117 -30.64 7.88 -0.31
N ILE A 118 -31.85 7.42 0.04
CA ILE A 118 -32.18 6.95 1.40
C ILE A 118 -31.39 5.70 1.76
N SER A 119 -31.18 4.78 0.82
CA SER A 119 -30.33 3.58 0.96
C SER A 119 -28.86 3.92 1.28
N SER A 120 -28.34 5.00 0.70
CA SER A 120 -27.03 5.54 1.07
C SER A 120 -27.01 6.09 2.50
N VAL A 121 -28.08 6.77 2.94
CA VAL A 121 -28.22 7.23 4.34
C VAL A 121 -28.37 6.05 5.31
N TYR A 122 -29.14 5.02 4.94
CA TYR A 122 -29.26 3.78 5.71
C TYR A 122 -27.88 3.17 5.95
N SER A 123 -27.03 3.10 4.92
CA SER A 123 -25.69 2.51 5.03
C SER A 123 -24.79 3.24 6.03
N LYS A 124 -24.96 4.56 6.17
CA LYS A 124 -24.28 5.37 7.19
C LYS A 124 -24.85 5.16 8.59
N LEU A 125 -26.17 5.01 8.69
CA LEU A 125 -26.88 4.89 9.96
C LEU A 125 -27.01 3.46 10.47
N ARG A 126 -26.67 2.43 9.70
CA ARG A 126 -26.96 1.00 10.01
C ARG A 126 -26.42 0.49 11.35
N PHE A 127 -25.44 1.18 11.94
CA PHE A 127 -24.86 0.84 13.23
C PHE A 127 -25.56 1.52 14.41
N ASN A 128 -26.37 2.55 14.16
CA ASN A 128 -27.13 3.23 15.20
C ASN A 128 -28.29 2.36 15.68
N THR A 129 -28.56 2.36 16.98
CA THR A 129 -29.73 1.67 17.53
C THR A 129 -31.02 2.39 17.13
N ASP A 130 -32.16 1.70 17.16
CA ASP A 130 -33.44 2.34 16.89
C ASP A 130 -33.73 3.44 17.93
N ILE A 131 -33.27 3.30 19.17
CA ILE A 131 -33.38 4.32 20.23
C ILE A 131 -32.58 5.59 19.87
N GLU A 132 -31.36 5.44 19.37
CA GLU A 132 -30.54 6.56 18.92
C GLU A 132 -31.20 7.29 17.75
N LEU A 133 -31.74 6.55 16.77
CA LEU A 133 -32.45 7.15 15.64
C LEU A 133 -33.73 7.87 16.09
N GLN A 134 -34.48 7.31 17.03
CA GLN A 134 -35.66 7.96 17.62
C GLN A 134 -35.28 9.23 18.42
N THR A 135 -34.12 9.22 19.07
CA THR A 135 -33.60 10.40 19.77
C THR A 135 -33.26 11.51 18.77
N LEU A 136 -32.61 11.17 17.64
CA LEU A 136 -32.33 12.13 16.57
C LEU A 136 -33.62 12.77 16.00
N LEU A 137 -34.72 12.01 15.90
CA LEU A 137 -36.02 12.55 15.46
C LEU A 137 -36.58 13.63 16.40
N SER A 138 -36.20 13.60 17.68
CA SER A 138 -36.61 14.61 18.67
C SER A 138 -35.76 15.89 18.63
N GLU A 139 -34.65 15.89 17.88
CA GLU A 139 -33.79 17.06 17.71
C GLU A 139 -34.33 18.05 16.65
N ASN A 140 -33.63 19.18 16.49
CA ASN A 140 -34.00 20.24 15.57
C ASN A 140 -33.62 19.92 14.12
N LEU A 141 -34.19 18.83 13.58
CA LEU A 141 -34.04 18.37 12.20
C LEU A 141 -35.15 18.93 11.30
N SER A 142 -34.86 19.10 10.01
CA SER A 142 -35.88 19.42 9.02
C SER A 142 -36.88 18.29 8.82
N ASP A 143 -38.10 18.59 8.36
CA ASP A 143 -39.14 17.58 8.12
C ASP A 143 -38.67 16.50 7.13
N THR A 144 -37.86 16.89 6.13
CA THR A 144 -37.25 15.94 5.19
C THR A 144 -36.25 15.02 5.88
N GLN A 145 -35.38 15.54 6.75
CA GLN A 145 -34.43 14.73 7.50
C GLN A 145 -35.15 13.73 8.42
N LYS A 146 -36.21 14.18 9.11
CA LYS A 146 -37.05 13.32 9.94
C LYS A 146 -37.70 12.20 9.11
N ALA A 147 -38.30 12.55 7.98
CA ALA A 147 -38.91 11.56 7.08
C ALA A 147 -37.88 10.53 6.55
N VAL A 148 -36.65 10.96 6.24
CA VAL A 148 -35.57 10.04 5.83
C VAL A 148 -35.23 9.08 6.97
N ILE A 149 -35.04 9.56 8.20
CA ILE A 149 -34.72 8.71 9.35
C ILE A 149 -35.87 7.73 9.65
N GLU A 150 -37.12 8.19 9.64
CA GLU A 150 -38.30 7.32 9.79
C GLU A 150 -38.34 6.23 8.71
N THR A 151 -38.01 6.59 7.47
CA THR A 151 -37.95 5.64 6.35
C THR A 151 -36.82 4.62 6.55
N VAL A 152 -35.67 5.03 7.09
CA VAL A 152 -34.56 4.12 7.45
C VAL A 152 -35.00 3.13 8.52
N ILE A 153 -35.68 3.59 9.58
CA ILE A 153 -36.21 2.71 10.63
C ILE A 153 -37.20 1.69 10.04
N ALA A 154 -38.17 2.16 9.26
CA ALA A 154 -39.14 1.27 8.61
C ALA A 154 -38.49 0.29 7.61
N ALA A 155 -37.44 0.72 6.89
CA ALA A 155 -36.69 -0.16 5.99
C ALA A 155 -35.97 -1.28 6.74
N ARG A 156 -35.43 -1.01 7.95
CA ARG A 156 -34.85 -2.05 8.83
C ARG A 156 -35.88 -3.09 9.20
N ASP A 157 -37.09 -2.66 9.57
CA ASP A 157 -38.18 -3.57 9.92
C ASP A 157 -38.57 -4.46 8.74
N ILE A 158 -38.62 -3.90 7.54
CA ILE A 158 -38.90 -4.65 6.31
C ILE A 158 -37.80 -5.68 6.04
N LEU A 159 -36.52 -5.28 6.09
CA LEU A 159 -35.38 -6.17 5.89
C LEU A 159 -35.38 -7.31 6.93
N HIS A 160 -35.66 -7.00 8.18
CA HIS A 160 -35.70 -7.99 9.25
C HIS A 160 -36.89 -8.95 9.10
N SER A 161 -38.11 -8.42 9.02
CA SER A 161 -39.33 -9.22 9.02
C SER A 161 -39.56 -10.00 7.72
N LYS A 162 -39.18 -9.45 6.56
CA LYS A 162 -39.46 -10.05 5.25
C LYS A 162 -38.28 -10.79 4.65
N LEU A 163 -37.05 -10.35 4.93
CA LEU A 163 -35.84 -10.92 4.33
C LEU A 163 -34.93 -11.62 5.35
N GLY A 164 -35.31 -11.64 6.63
CA GLY A 164 -34.54 -12.30 7.68
C GLY A 164 -33.17 -11.68 7.92
N VAL A 165 -32.98 -10.42 7.54
CA VAL A 165 -31.73 -9.69 7.77
C VAL A 165 -31.64 -9.34 9.26
N ASP A 166 -30.55 -9.70 9.89
CA ASP A 166 -30.33 -9.43 11.30
C ASP A 166 -30.23 -7.92 11.56
N ARG A 167 -30.76 -7.49 12.69
CA ARG A 167 -30.56 -6.14 13.18
C ARG A 167 -29.15 -6.02 13.73
N LEU A 168 -28.28 -5.39 12.96
CA LEU A 168 -26.86 -5.29 13.27
C LEU A 168 -26.57 -4.70 14.66
N PRO A 169 -27.27 -3.65 15.15
CA PRO A 169 -27.04 -3.13 16.50
C PRO A 169 -27.26 -4.18 17.59
N GLU A 170 -28.36 -4.93 17.54
CA GLU A 170 -28.67 -5.97 18.54
C GLU A 170 -27.61 -7.08 18.56
N LYS A 171 -27.04 -7.44 17.39
CA LYS A 171 -25.93 -8.40 17.30
C LYS A 171 -24.64 -7.85 17.88
N ILE A 172 -24.34 -6.56 17.66
CA ILE A 172 -23.15 -5.92 18.22
C ILE A 172 -23.27 -5.87 19.74
N GLU A 173 -24.43 -5.48 20.29
CA GLU A 173 -24.71 -5.51 21.73
C GLU A 173 -24.51 -6.92 22.31
N GLY A 174 -25.09 -7.94 21.67
CA GLY A 174 -24.90 -9.33 22.08
C GLY A 174 -23.44 -9.78 22.05
N ALA A 175 -22.64 -9.33 21.07
CA ALA A 175 -21.20 -9.61 21.04
C ALA A 175 -20.43 -8.87 22.13
N ILE A 176 -20.77 -7.61 22.42
CA ILE A 176 -20.21 -6.84 23.55
C ILE A 176 -20.44 -7.60 24.85
N ASP A 177 -21.67 -8.04 25.11
CA ASP A 177 -22.02 -8.77 26.33
C ASP A 177 -21.32 -10.12 26.42
N ALA A 178 -21.21 -10.85 25.30
CA ALA A 178 -20.52 -12.13 25.24
C ALA A 178 -19.01 -11.98 25.52
N ILE A 179 -18.36 -10.93 24.99
CA ILE A 179 -16.94 -10.64 25.25
C ILE A 179 -16.74 -10.24 26.71
N LYS A 180 -17.56 -9.32 27.24
CA LYS A 180 -17.47 -8.84 28.64
C LYS A 180 -17.70 -9.95 29.67
N SER A 181 -18.60 -10.88 29.38
CA SER A 181 -18.89 -12.02 30.26
C SER A 181 -17.85 -13.14 30.18
N GLY A 182 -16.90 -13.07 29.24
CA GLY A 182 -15.94 -14.14 28.99
C GLY A 182 -16.57 -15.41 28.40
N ALA A 183 -17.79 -15.31 27.87
CA ALA A 183 -18.52 -16.43 27.28
C ALA A 183 -17.98 -16.81 25.89
N THR A 184 -17.19 -15.93 25.26
CA THR A 184 -16.59 -16.15 23.95
C THR A 184 -15.27 -16.91 24.05
N PRO A 185 -14.92 -17.73 23.04
CA PRO A 185 -13.55 -18.20 22.87
C PRO A 185 -12.58 -17.00 22.93
N LYS A 186 -11.38 -17.20 23.48
CA LYS A 186 -10.36 -16.15 23.52
C LYS A 186 -10.15 -15.63 22.10
N LEU A 187 -10.46 -14.35 21.87
CA LEU A 187 -10.24 -13.71 20.58
C LEU A 187 -8.74 -13.78 20.25
N PRO A 188 -8.37 -13.93 18.97
CA PRO A 188 -6.96 -13.88 18.59
C PRO A 188 -6.34 -12.56 19.08
N SER A 189 -5.09 -12.63 19.53
CA SER A 189 -4.33 -11.44 19.94
C SER A 189 -4.03 -10.61 18.70
N VAL A 190 -4.90 -9.65 18.41
CA VAL A 190 -4.84 -8.77 17.24
C VAL A 190 -4.81 -7.33 17.73
N LEU A 191 -3.83 -6.55 17.30
CA LEU A 191 -3.84 -5.10 17.53
C LEU A 191 -4.77 -4.42 16.52
N TYR A 192 -5.83 -3.81 17.00
CA TYR A 192 -6.74 -2.98 16.20
C TYR A 192 -6.33 -1.51 16.33
N LEU A 193 -6.01 -0.89 15.20
CA LEU A 193 -5.72 0.54 15.11
C LEU A 193 -6.85 1.22 14.33
N VAL A 194 -7.74 1.91 15.04
CA VAL A 194 -8.96 2.49 14.46
C VAL A 194 -8.71 3.94 14.05
N LEU A 195 -8.76 4.19 12.75
CA LEU A 195 -8.45 5.45 12.07
C LEU A 195 -9.65 5.85 11.22
N THR A 196 -10.73 6.23 11.89
CA THR A 196 -12.01 6.55 11.26
C THR A 196 -12.49 7.90 11.76
N GLU A 197 -12.99 8.75 10.86
CA GLU A 197 -13.53 10.07 11.20
C GLU A 197 -14.81 9.95 12.04
N ASN A 198 -15.62 8.93 11.75
CA ASN A 198 -16.93 8.73 12.37
C ASN A 198 -17.12 7.29 12.80
N LEU A 199 -16.69 6.97 14.03
CA LEU A 199 -16.94 5.67 14.64
C LEU A 199 -18.31 5.68 15.33
N PRO A 200 -19.30 4.87 14.89
CA PRO A 200 -20.59 4.80 15.57
C PRO A 200 -20.40 4.37 17.03
N ARG A 201 -21.11 5.00 17.96
CA ARG A 201 -20.95 4.77 19.41
C ARG A 201 -20.96 3.29 19.78
N LEU A 202 -21.89 2.53 19.21
CA LEU A 202 -22.03 1.11 19.50
C LEU A 202 -20.83 0.29 19.00
N VAL A 203 -20.30 0.61 17.82
CA VAL A 203 -19.09 0.01 17.28
C VAL A 203 -17.87 0.39 18.14
N GLY A 204 -17.81 1.64 18.61
CA GLY A 204 -16.89 2.05 19.66
C GLY A 204 -17.00 1.16 20.90
N GLY A 205 -18.21 0.95 21.44
CA GLY A 205 -18.41 0.04 22.56
C GLY A 205 -17.87 -1.38 22.33
N LEU A 206 -17.95 -1.90 21.11
CA LEU A 206 -17.38 -3.19 20.72
C LEU A 206 -15.85 -3.18 20.78
N PHE A 207 -15.22 -2.19 20.14
CA PHE A 207 -13.77 -2.02 20.17
C PHE A 207 -13.21 -1.81 21.59
N ASP A 208 -14.00 -1.24 22.51
CA ASP A 208 -13.61 -1.03 23.92
C ASP A 208 -13.53 -2.32 24.72
N CYS A 209 -14.17 -3.38 24.22
CA CYS A 209 -14.13 -4.70 24.82
C CYS A 209 -12.94 -5.54 24.33
N LEU A 210 -12.20 -5.08 23.32
CA LEU A 210 -11.05 -5.78 22.77
C LEU A 210 -9.80 -5.43 23.59
N GLU A 211 -9.00 -6.44 23.96
CA GLU A 211 -7.82 -6.26 24.82
C GLU A 211 -6.79 -5.30 24.19
N THR A 212 -6.62 -5.35 22.87
CA THR A 212 -5.59 -4.63 22.12
C THR A 212 -6.22 -3.75 21.04
N CYS A 213 -6.92 -2.69 21.45
CA CYS A 213 -7.47 -1.69 20.54
C CYS A 213 -7.01 -0.28 20.91
N VAL A 214 -6.52 0.48 19.91
CA VAL A 214 -6.16 1.89 20.01
C VAL A 214 -7.00 2.68 19.02
N ARG A 215 -7.58 3.80 19.46
CA ARG A 215 -8.38 4.69 18.60
C ARG A 215 -7.66 6.00 18.38
N TYR A 216 -7.66 6.41 17.12
CA TYR A 216 -7.10 7.66 16.67
C TYR A 216 -8.26 8.55 16.24
N GLU A 217 -8.41 9.70 16.91
CA GLU A 217 -9.30 10.73 16.42
C GLU A 217 -8.54 11.56 15.41
N VAL A 218 -8.86 11.33 14.13
CA VAL A 218 -8.35 12.13 13.03
C VAL A 218 -9.29 13.31 12.86
N SER A 219 -8.99 14.43 13.51
CA SER A 219 -9.69 15.69 13.21
C SER A 219 -9.36 16.10 11.79
N ALA A 220 -10.38 16.39 10.98
CA ALA A 220 -10.20 16.89 9.62
C ALA A 220 -9.26 18.10 9.63
N PHE A 221 -8.04 17.90 9.13
CA PHE A 221 -7.13 19.01 8.88
C PHE A 221 -7.74 19.83 7.76
N GLU A 222 -8.18 21.06 8.03
CA GLU A 222 -8.47 22.00 6.94
C GLU A 222 -7.13 22.27 6.24
N PRO A 223 -6.90 21.77 5.02
CA PRO A 223 -5.67 22.05 4.33
C PRO A 223 -5.58 23.56 4.18
N LYS A 224 -4.53 24.17 4.74
CA LYS A 224 -4.17 25.55 4.41
C LYS A 224 -3.64 25.54 2.98
N ILE A 225 -4.55 25.46 2.02
CA ILE A 225 -4.23 25.53 0.60
C ILE A 225 -3.66 26.93 0.37
N LYS A 226 -2.34 27.02 0.29
CA LYS A 226 -1.69 28.21 -0.25
C LYS A 226 -2.07 28.27 -1.72
N THR A 227 -2.97 29.18 -2.07
CA THR A 227 -3.39 29.40 -3.46
C THR A 227 -2.16 29.66 -4.32
N ALA A 228 -2.00 28.88 -5.40
CA ALA A 228 -0.81 28.92 -6.25
C ALA A 228 -0.55 30.34 -6.81
N GLN A 229 0.69 30.83 -6.65
CA GLN A 229 1.11 32.14 -7.18
C GLN A 229 1.76 32.06 -8.57
N LYS A 230 2.03 30.86 -9.11
CA LYS A 230 2.77 30.69 -10.37
C LYS A 230 2.05 29.73 -11.32
N TYR A 231 1.92 30.17 -12.57
CA TYR A 231 1.46 29.36 -13.69
C TYR A 231 2.65 29.03 -14.58
N PHE A 232 2.78 27.75 -14.95
CA PHE A 232 3.81 27.30 -15.88
C PHE A 232 3.14 26.76 -17.14
N SER A 233 3.81 26.97 -18.27
CA SER A 233 3.43 26.37 -19.55
C SER A 233 4.59 25.51 -20.01
N ALA A 234 4.29 24.26 -20.35
CA ALA A 234 5.26 23.28 -20.80
C ALA A 234 4.92 22.81 -22.22
N PRO A 235 5.93 22.51 -23.06
CA PRO A 235 5.72 22.09 -24.44
C PRO A 235 5.15 20.67 -24.57
N ASP A 236 5.34 19.83 -23.54
CA ASP A 236 4.91 18.43 -23.50
C ASP A 236 4.78 17.94 -22.04
N PRO A 237 4.05 16.83 -21.80
CA PRO A 237 3.82 16.30 -20.45
C PRO A 237 5.08 15.85 -19.70
N GLN A 238 6.13 15.42 -20.39
CA GLN A 238 7.38 14.98 -19.75
C GLN A 238 8.15 16.18 -19.20
N THR A 239 8.24 17.25 -19.99
CA THR A 239 8.81 18.52 -19.55
C THR A 239 8.00 19.13 -18.41
N GLU A 240 6.67 19.06 -18.48
CA GLU A 240 5.79 19.54 -17.41
C GLU A 240 6.01 18.78 -16.09
N ALA A 241 6.09 17.44 -16.13
CA ALA A 241 6.39 16.62 -14.96
C ALA A 241 7.77 16.96 -14.35
N ALA A 242 8.80 17.12 -15.19
CA ALA A 242 10.14 17.51 -14.72
C ALA A 242 10.13 18.92 -14.07
N LEU A 243 9.38 19.87 -14.62
CA LEU A 243 9.23 21.20 -14.04
C LEU A 243 8.47 21.16 -12.71
N ALA A 244 7.41 20.35 -12.61
CA ALA A 244 6.68 20.12 -11.35
C ALA A 244 7.60 19.55 -10.26
N VAL A 245 8.43 18.56 -10.58
CA VAL A 245 9.40 18.00 -9.62
C VAL A 245 10.49 19.01 -9.27
N SER A 246 10.99 19.79 -10.24
CA SER A 246 11.93 20.88 -9.97
C SER A 246 11.36 21.90 -8.98
N GLN A 247 10.08 22.27 -9.12
CA GLN A 247 9.40 23.16 -8.18
C GLN A 247 9.20 22.51 -6.81
N LEU A 248 8.95 21.20 -6.75
CA LEU A 248 8.91 20.47 -5.49
C LEU A 248 10.28 20.50 -4.79
N VAL A 249 11.38 20.27 -5.51
CA VAL A 249 12.73 20.38 -4.94
C VAL A 249 12.96 21.77 -4.36
N GLU A 250 12.59 22.84 -5.08
CA GLU A 250 12.67 24.22 -4.57
C GLU A 250 11.84 24.42 -3.30
N LEU A 251 10.64 23.83 -3.22
CA LEU A 251 9.79 23.90 -2.03
C LEU A 251 10.44 23.18 -0.85
N VAL A 252 11.00 22.00 -1.08
CA VAL A 252 11.69 21.19 -0.07
C VAL A 252 12.95 21.91 0.43
N ASP A 253 13.72 22.51 -0.46
CA ASP A 253 14.88 23.34 -0.12
C ASP A 253 14.48 24.59 0.68
N SER A 254 13.23 25.07 0.54
CA SER A 254 12.66 26.18 1.30
C SER A 254 12.04 25.80 2.65
N GLU A 255 12.47 24.66 3.21
CA GLU A 255 11.99 24.09 4.50
C GLU A 255 10.53 23.58 4.48
N THR A 256 9.96 23.29 3.30
CA THR A 256 8.66 22.57 3.25
C THR A 256 8.91 21.08 3.32
N GLU A 257 8.29 20.36 4.25
CA GLU A 257 8.45 18.91 4.28
C GLU A 257 7.80 18.26 3.04
N PRO A 258 8.44 17.28 2.38
CA PRO A 258 7.84 16.59 1.23
C PRO A 258 6.46 15.97 1.51
N SER A 259 6.23 15.55 2.76
CA SER A 259 4.97 15.01 3.27
C SER A 259 3.80 16.00 3.21
N GLU A 260 4.08 17.31 3.15
CA GLU A 260 3.08 18.38 3.09
C GLU A 260 2.70 18.76 1.65
N VAL A 261 3.33 18.17 0.64
CA VAL A 261 3.10 18.53 -0.76
C VAL A 261 2.30 17.44 -1.48
N ALA A 262 1.17 17.84 -2.06
CA ALA A 262 0.35 16.99 -2.91
C ALA A 262 0.44 17.44 -4.37
N MET A 263 0.79 16.52 -5.27
CA MET A 263 0.69 16.72 -6.72
C MET A 263 -0.61 16.09 -7.24
N VAL A 264 -1.46 16.89 -7.88
CA VAL A 264 -2.75 16.44 -8.41
C VAL A 264 -2.76 16.59 -9.92
N TYR A 265 -3.24 15.57 -10.62
CA TYR A 265 -3.33 15.52 -12.08
C TYR A 265 -4.70 14.95 -12.50
N SER A 266 -5.19 15.33 -13.67
CA SER A 266 -6.54 14.99 -14.14
C SER A 266 -6.65 13.61 -14.79
N ASN A 267 -5.54 13.00 -15.23
CA ASN A 267 -5.53 11.70 -15.89
C ASN A 267 -4.40 10.82 -15.33
N GLU A 268 -4.76 9.75 -14.63
CA GLU A 268 -3.84 8.83 -13.97
C GLU A 268 -2.89 8.12 -14.93
N SER A 269 -3.34 7.68 -16.11
CA SER A 269 -2.60 6.65 -16.86
C SER A 269 -1.22 7.07 -17.40
N GLN A 270 -1.08 8.32 -17.87
CA GLN A 270 0.17 8.80 -18.49
C GLN A 270 1.02 9.62 -17.52
N TYR A 271 0.37 10.45 -16.72
CA TYR A 271 1.04 11.44 -15.90
C TYR A 271 1.71 10.82 -14.67
N VAL A 272 1.07 9.81 -14.09
CA VAL A 272 1.57 9.06 -12.93
C VAL A 272 2.96 8.47 -13.17
N ARG A 273 3.20 7.88 -14.35
CA ARG A 273 4.50 7.27 -14.66
C ARG A 273 5.58 8.33 -14.86
N LEU A 274 5.24 9.43 -15.53
CA LEU A 274 6.19 10.51 -15.81
C LEU A 274 6.60 11.22 -14.51
N LEU A 275 5.62 11.57 -13.66
CA LEU A 275 5.87 12.14 -12.34
C LEU A 275 6.63 11.16 -11.46
N GLY A 276 6.21 9.89 -11.41
CA GLY A 276 6.87 8.88 -10.60
C GLY A 276 8.35 8.69 -10.97
N THR A 277 8.65 8.59 -12.27
CA THR A 277 10.03 8.49 -12.75
C THR A 277 10.83 9.75 -12.40
N ALA A 278 10.25 10.94 -12.60
CA ALA A 278 10.93 12.20 -12.31
C ALA A 278 11.20 12.38 -10.80
N LEU A 279 10.28 11.94 -9.93
CA LEU A 279 10.44 11.96 -8.47
C LEU A 279 11.52 10.95 -8.02
N ASP A 280 11.52 9.74 -8.60
CA ASP A 280 12.55 8.72 -8.36
C ASP A 280 13.93 9.23 -8.78
N ASP A 281 14.05 9.83 -9.98
CA ASP A 281 15.30 10.40 -10.50
C ASP A 281 15.81 11.56 -9.63
N ALA A 282 14.89 12.32 -9.01
CA ALA A 282 15.22 13.39 -8.07
C ALA A 282 15.51 12.90 -6.64
N GLY A 283 15.35 11.60 -6.36
CA GLY A 283 15.53 11.03 -5.02
C GLY A 283 14.49 11.50 -3.99
N ILE A 284 13.33 12.00 -4.44
CA ILE A 284 12.26 12.44 -3.55
C ILE A 284 11.37 11.25 -3.22
N SER A 285 11.17 10.96 -1.93
CA SER A 285 10.21 9.94 -1.50
C SER A 285 8.77 10.40 -1.79
N TRP A 286 7.98 9.55 -2.44
CA TRP A 286 6.62 9.90 -2.85
C TRP A 286 5.65 8.72 -2.79
N HIS A 287 4.34 9.04 -2.75
CA HIS A 287 3.26 8.08 -2.78
C HIS A 287 2.23 8.47 -3.84
N GLY A 288 1.80 7.52 -4.68
CA GLY A 288 0.80 7.79 -5.70
C GLY A 288 0.25 6.52 -6.37
N ALA A 289 -0.73 6.71 -7.24
CA ALA A 289 -1.45 5.66 -7.96
C ALA A 289 -0.62 4.97 -9.06
N MET A 290 0.71 5.10 -9.04
CA MET A 290 1.54 4.30 -9.92
C MET A 290 1.38 2.87 -9.48
N ASP A 291 0.69 2.09 -10.32
CA ASP A 291 0.88 0.65 -10.33
C ASP A 291 2.39 0.46 -10.24
N LYS A 292 2.87 -0.03 -9.09
CA LYS A 292 4.17 -0.69 -9.05
C LYS A 292 3.96 -1.91 -9.95
N ILE A 293 4.01 -1.69 -11.27
CA ILE A 293 4.15 -2.77 -12.22
C ILE A 293 5.41 -3.42 -11.70
N SER A 294 5.36 -4.65 -11.24
CA SER A 294 6.52 -5.35 -10.69
C SER A 294 7.72 -5.20 -11.64
N GLN A 295 7.42 -5.02 -12.93
CA GLN A 295 8.29 -4.64 -14.04
C GLN A 295 9.16 -3.37 -13.88
N SER A 296 8.80 -2.41 -13.03
CA SER A 296 9.59 -1.19 -12.79
C SER A 296 10.64 -1.35 -11.69
N SER A 297 10.50 -2.35 -10.80
CA SER A 297 11.48 -2.59 -9.74
C SER A 297 12.84 -2.99 -10.32
N ASN A 298 13.92 -2.51 -9.71
CA ASN A 298 15.29 -2.88 -10.08
C ASN A 298 15.50 -4.39 -10.05
N LEU A 299 14.87 -5.06 -9.07
CA LEU A 299 14.89 -6.50 -8.91
C LEU A 299 14.24 -7.24 -10.09
N TYR A 300 13.04 -6.84 -10.53
CA TYR A 300 12.43 -7.42 -11.74
C TYR A 300 13.24 -7.12 -12.99
N ARG A 301 13.75 -5.89 -13.15
CA ARG A 301 14.60 -5.53 -14.30
C ARG A 301 15.83 -6.43 -14.34
N GLY A 302 16.45 -6.68 -13.19
CA GLY A 302 17.53 -7.65 -13.00
C GLY A 302 17.13 -9.06 -13.43
N PHE A 303 16.04 -9.61 -12.88
CA PHE A 303 15.51 -10.92 -13.26
C PHE A 303 15.31 -11.04 -14.77
N ASN A 304 14.61 -10.08 -15.37
CA ASN A 304 14.30 -10.08 -16.80
C ASN A 304 15.57 -9.96 -17.67
N LEU A 305 16.55 -9.17 -17.23
CA LEU A 305 17.84 -9.05 -17.92
C LEU A 305 18.64 -10.36 -17.87
N ILE A 306 18.66 -11.04 -16.72
CA ILE A 306 19.34 -12.34 -16.58
C ILE A 306 18.67 -13.40 -17.46
N LEU A 307 17.34 -13.43 -17.52
CA LEU A 307 16.61 -14.33 -18.41
C LEU A 307 16.90 -14.04 -19.90
N GLN A 308 16.97 -12.77 -20.30
CA GLN A 308 17.37 -12.38 -21.67
C GLN A 308 18.81 -12.78 -21.99
N MET A 309 19.73 -12.68 -21.03
CA MET A 309 21.11 -13.14 -21.20
C MET A 309 21.16 -14.66 -21.36
N LEU A 310 20.39 -15.39 -20.56
CA LEU A 310 20.30 -16.85 -20.64
C LEU A 310 19.72 -17.31 -21.98
N GLU A 311 18.67 -16.65 -22.48
CA GLU A 311 18.08 -16.92 -23.81
C GLU A 311 19.11 -16.77 -24.93
N LYS A 312 20.01 -15.78 -24.84
CA LYS A 312 21.07 -15.53 -25.82
C LYS A 312 22.31 -16.40 -25.62
N ARG A 313 22.38 -17.18 -24.55
CA ARG A 313 23.55 -18.00 -24.22
C ARG A 313 23.68 -19.15 -25.21
N THR A 314 24.90 -19.40 -25.64
CA THR A 314 25.24 -20.53 -26.52
C THR A 314 26.57 -21.14 -26.06
N THR A 315 27.00 -22.25 -26.64
CA THR A 315 28.34 -22.82 -26.36
C THR A 315 29.48 -21.85 -26.69
N ALA A 316 29.26 -20.86 -27.56
CA ALA A 316 30.28 -19.90 -27.99
C ALA A 316 30.13 -18.49 -27.39
N LYS A 317 28.99 -18.17 -26.75
CA LYS A 317 28.68 -16.83 -26.22
C LYS A 317 28.12 -16.94 -24.81
N SER A 318 28.54 -16.05 -23.91
CA SER A 318 27.98 -16.02 -22.55
C SER A 318 26.51 -15.59 -22.53
N GLY A 319 26.06 -14.87 -23.57
CA GLY A 319 24.72 -14.28 -23.62
C GLY A 319 24.66 -12.90 -22.96
N ALA A 320 25.72 -12.50 -22.26
CA ALA A 320 25.90 -11.16 -21.69
C ALA A 320 26.58 -10.23 -22.71
N ASP A 321 25.82 -9.78 -23.71
CA ASP A 321 26.29 -8.81 -24.70
C ASP A 321 26.34 -7.37 -24.15
N ARG A 322 27.07 -6.49 -24.84
CA ARG A 322 27.22 -5.08 -24.43
C ARG A 322 25.89 -4.40 -24.06
N PRO A 323 24.82 -4.43 -24.88
CA PRO A 323 23.57 -3.79 -24.51
C PRO A 323 22.98 -4.32 -23.20
N LEU A 324 22.99 -5.65 -22.99
CA LEU A 324 22.43 -6.25 -21.78
C LEU A 324 23.27 -5.94 -20.54
N VAL A 325 24.61 -5.97 -20.65
CA VAL A 325 25.50 -5.60 -19.52
C VAL A 325 25.35 -4.12 -19.17
N MET A 326 25.23 -3.24 -20.16
CA MET A 326 25.05 -1.80 -19.91
C MET A 326 23.68 -1.49 -19.28
N ARG A 327 22.63 -2.20 -19.67
CA ARG A 327 21.30 -2.12 -19.04
C ARG A 327 21.30 -2.70 -17.64
N LEU A 328 22.06 -3.77 -17.41
CA LEU A 328 22.27 -4.33 -16.07
C LEU A 328 22.92 -3.25 -15.20
N LEU A 329 24.08 -2.72 -15.57
CA LEU A 329 24.75 -1.64 -14.82
C LEU A 329 23.87 -0.39 -14.59
N GLU A 330 22.89 -0.12 -15.44
CA GLU A 330 21.95 0.99 -15.26
C GLU A 330 20.81 0.68 -14.27
N SER A 331 20.55 -0.59 -13.99
CA SER A 331 19.43 -1.04 -13.17
C SER A 331 19.66 -0.95 -11.66
N GLY A 332 20.79 -0.43 -11.18
CA GLY A 332 20.98 -0.08 -9.77
C GLY A 332 22.38 -0.27 -9.24
N ASP A 333 22.47 -0.30 -7.90
CA ASP A 333 23.67 -0.60 -7.14
C ASP A 333 23.83 -2.11 -7.03
N PHE A 334 25.03 -2.60 -7.35
CA PHE A 334 25.34 -4.02 -7.36
C PHE A 334 26.31 -4.39 -6.25
N TYR A 335 26.02 -5.48 -5.55
CA TYR A 335 26.99 -6.15 -4.71
C TYR A 335 27.53 -7.37 -5.45
N VAL A 336 28.85 -7.56 -5.44
CA VAL A 336 29.48 -8.77 -5.97
C VAL A 336 30.63 -9.15 -5.06
N ASP A 337 30.57 -10.34 -4.46
CA ASP A 337 31.58 -10.84 -3.53
C ASP A 337 31.90 -9.79 -2.43
N ASP A 338 30.85 -9.28 -1.74
CA ASP A 338 30.90 -8.25 -0.68
C ASP A 338 31.42 -6.86 -1.10
N MET A 339 31.55 -6.62 -2.40
CA MET A 339 31.97 -5.34 -2.95
C MET A 339 30.78 -4.61 -3.59
N LEU A 340 30.49 -3.41 -3.09
CA LEU A 340 29.59 -2.46 -3.75
C LEU A 340 30.27 -1.90 -5.00
N LEU A 341 29.69 -2.18 -6.17
CA LEU A 341 30.17 -1.76 -7.47
C LEU A 341 29.76 -0.31 -7.77
N ASP A 342 30.69 0.48 -8.30
CA ASP A 342 30.38 1.79 -8.86
C ASP A 342 29.90 1.61 -10.31
N SER A 343 28.59 1.42 -10.46
CA SER A 343 27.93 1.18 -11.75
C SER A 343 28.24 2.25 -12.80
N ASN A 344 28.27 3.53 -12.40
CA ASN A 344 28.55 4.65 -13.28
C ASN A 344 30.00 4.63 -13.77
N LEU A 345 30.94 4.36 -12.85
CA LEU A 345 32.35 4.19 -13.16
C LEU A 345 32.58 3.05 -14.15
N CYS A 346 31.94 1.89 -13.94
CA CYS A 346 32.03 0.74 -14.84
C CYS A 346 31.45 1.05 -16.23
N ARG A 347 30.28 1.71 -16.30
CA ARG A 347 29.67 2.13 -17.58
C ARG A 347 30.57 3.10 -18.35
N GLN A 348 31.13 4.09 -17.66
CA GLN A 348 32.05 5.05 -18.26
C GLN A 348 33.28 4.32 -18.80
N PHE A 349 33.87 3.41 -18.01
CA PHE A 349 35.02 2.63 -18.44
C PHE A 349 34.76 1.78 -19.69
N VAL A 350 33.62 1.09 -19.77
CA VAL A 350 33.21 0.32 -20.97
C VAL A 350 33.12 1.22 -22.21
N ARG A 351 32.63 2.45 -22.06
CA ARG A 351 32.53 3.44 -23.14
C ARG A 351 33.91 3.96 -23.54
N ASP A 352 34.71 4.39 -22.57
CA ASP A 352 36.04 5.00 -22.79
C ASP A 352 37.06 4.04 -23.40
N LYS A 353 36.98 2.75 -23.04
CA LYS A 353 37.85 1.69 -23.59
C LYS A 353 37.25 0.99 -24.81
N GLU A 354 36.12 1.49 -25.33
CA GLU A 354 35.47 0.97 -26.52
C GLU A 354 35.28 -0.56 -26.47
N ILE A 355 34.82 -1.07 -25.31
CA ILE A 355 34.67 -2.51 -25.12
C ILE A 355 33.37 -2.96 -25.80
N TYR A 356 33.50 -3.80 -26.83
CA TYR A 356 32.39 -4.32 -27.64
C TYR A 356 32.29 -5.85 -27.59
N GLY A 357 31.13 -6.37 -27.99
CA GLY A 357 30.87 -7.81 -28.08
C GLY A 357 30.30 -8.42 -26.80
N ASP A 358 30.63 -9.69 -26.58
CA ASP A 358 30.13 -10.52 -25.48
C ASP A 358 31.09 -10.51 -24.27
N ALA A 359 30.58 -10.68 -23.06
CA ALA A 359 31.38 -10.67 -21.83
C ALA A 359 32.61 -11.58 -21.85
N ILE A 360 32.58 -12.70 -22.60
CA ILE A 360 33.74 -13.60 -22.75
C ILE A 360 34.94 -12.88 -23.39
N SER A 361 34.72 -12.04 -24.41
CA SER A 361 35.79 -11.26 -25.02
C SER A 361 36.24 -10.12 -24.11
N TRP A 362 35.32 -9.56 -23.32
CA TRP A 362 35.60 -8.45 -22.41
C TRP A 362 36.63 -8.83 -21.35
N LEU A 363 36.48 -10.01 -20.72
CA LEU A 363 37.44 -10.49 -19.74
C LEU A 363 38.87 -10.59 -20.30
N LYS A 364 39.01 -10.97 -21.59
CA LYS A 364 40.30 -11.01 -22.28
C LYS A 364 40.85 -9.60 -22.55
N VAL A 365 39.99 -8.67 -22.95
CA VAL A 365 40.37 -7.26 -23.17
C VAL A 365 40.82 -6.63 -21.87
N ILE A 366 40.01 -6.74 -20.82
CA ILE A 366 40.28 -6.19 -19.48
C ILE A 366 41.59 -6.77 -18.92
N GLY A 367 41.83 -8.07 -19.09
CA GLY A 367 43.06 -8.72 -18.63
C GLY A 367 44.32 -8.33 -19.41
N LYS A 368 44.18 -7.77 -20.62
CA LYS A 368 45.29 -7.28 -21.45
C LYS A 368 45.56 -5.79 -21.30
N LEU A 369 44.68 -5.05 -20.62
CA LEU A 369 44.92 -3.63 -20.39
C LEU A 369 46.21 -3.52 -19.56
N PRO A 370 47.24 -2.82 -20.08
CA PRO A 370 48.47 -2.60 -19.32
C PRO A 370 48.10 -1.96 -18.00
N ASN A 371 48.73 -2.38 -16.89
CA ASN A 371 48.49 -1.87 -15.53
C ASN A 371 48.05 -0.41 -15.59
N ALA A 372 46.74 -0.19 -15.49
CA ALA A 372 46.18 1.11 -15.87
C ALA A 372 46.82 2.14 -14.96
N THR A 373 47.49 3.14 -15.55
CA THR A 373 48.27 4.12 -14.77
C THR A 373 47.39 5.01 -13.90
N LYS A 374 46.08 5.02 -14.16
CA LYS A 374 45.08 5.77 -13.40
C LYS A 374 44.36 4.84 -12.41
N PRO A 375 44.42 5.11 -11.09
CA PRO A 375 43.73 4.31 -10.06
C PRO A 375 42.24 4.08 -10.33
N ARG A 376 41.57 5.09 -10.89
CA ARG A 376 40.15 5.04 -11.26
C ARG A 376 39.84 3.98 -12.34
N GLU A 377 40.72 3.82 -13.32
CA GLU A 377 40.57 2.79 -14.37
C GLU A 377 40.87 1.39 -13.82
N VAL A 378 41.85 1.25 -12.92
CA VAL A 378 42.15 -0.03 -12.24
C VAL A 378 40.95 -0.49 -11.41
N LYS A 379 40.34 0.43 -10.65
CA LYS A 379 39.13 0.16 -9.86
C LYS A 379 37.98 -0.29 -10.76
N ALA A 380 37.65 0.49 -11.79
CA ALA A 380 36.58 0.17 -12.74
C ALA A 380 36.79 -1.19 -13.43
N ALA A 381 38.02 -1.48 -13.85
CA ALA A 381 38.38 -2.74 -14.47
C ALA A 381 38.26 -3.94 -13.51
N GLY A 382 38.65 -3.75 -12.25
CA GLY A 382 38.53 -4.76 -11.19
C GLY A 382 37.07 -5.08 -10.87
N GLU A 383 36.27 -4.05 -10.65
CA GLU A 383 34.83 -4.11 -10.39
C GLU A 383 34.07 -4.78 -11.54
N LEU A 384 34.26 -4.29 -12.77
CA LEU A 384 33.64 -4.88 -13.96
C LEU A 384 34.07 -6.35 -14.14
N LYS A 385 35.34 -6.68 -13.88
CA LYS A 385 35.82 -8.08 -13.97
C LYS A 385 35.15 -8.98 -12.92
N ALA A 386 34.93 -8.49 -11.70
CA ALA A 386 34.21 -9.23 -10.67
C ALA A 386 32.77 -9.49 -11.10
N LEU A 387 32.06 -8.45 -11.54
CA LEU A 387 30.69 -8.56 -12.07
C LEU A 387 30.57 -9.58 -13.20
N LEU A 388 31.43 -9.50 -14.22
CA LEU A 388 31.37 -10.39 -15.38
C LEU A 388 31.65 -11.85 -15.00
N LYS A 389 32.53 -12.10 -14.03
CA LYS A 389 32.79 -13.45 -13.52
C LYS A 389 31.61 -14.01 -12.74
N ALA A 390 31.02 -13.21 -11.84
CA ALA A 390 29.85 -13.59 -11.08
C ALA A 390 28.68 -13.89 -12.01
N LEU A 391 28.45 -13.03 -13.01
CA LEU A 391 27.43 -13.20 -14.03
C LEU A 391 27.64 -14.48 -14.86
N GLN A 392 28.87 -14.75 -15.32
CA GLN A 392 29.17 -15.97 -16.08
C GLN A 392 28.95 -17.24 -15.25
N ARG A 393 29.36 -17.24 -13.98
CA ARG A 393 29.16 -18.35 -13.04
C ARG A 393 27.67 -18.59 -12.81
N GLY A 394 26.90 -17.54 -12.46
CA GLY A 394 25.47 -17.68 -12.22
C GLY A 394 24.70 -18.13 -13.47
N LEU A 395 24.98 -17.55 -14.64
CA LEU A 395 24.37 -18.00 -15.90
C LEU A 395 24.74 -19.45 -16.27
N GLN A 396 25.95 -19.89 -15.93
CA GLN A 396 26.37 -21.28 -16.12
C GLN A 396 25.58 -22.23 -15.23
N ASN A 397 25.46 -21.92 -13.94
CA ASN A 397 24.71 -22.73 -12.98
C ASN A 397 23.23 -22.84 -13.38
N ILE A 398 22.60 -21.71 -13.71
CA ILE A 398 21.18 -21.68 -14.15
C ILE A 398 20.97 -22.56 -15.38
N ALA A 399 21.91 -22.56 -16.32
CA ALA A 399 21.81 -23.36 -17.53
C ALA A 399 22.10 -24.86 -17.32
N GLU A 400 22.85 -25.21 -16.27
CA GLU A 400 23.15 -26.60 -15.89
C GLU A 400 22.06 -27.19 -14.98
N ALA A 401 21.15 -26.36 -14.47
CA ALA A 401 20.04 -26.79 -13.64
C ALA A 401 19.22 -27.90 -14.32
N THR A 402 19.03 -28.99 -13.60
CA THR A 402 18.39 -30.21 -14.10
C THR A 402 16.87 -30.22 -13.93
N ASN A 403 16.35 -29.31 -13.10
CA ASN A 403 14.93 -29.20 -12.77
C ASN A 403 14.54 -27.74 -12.42
N TRP A 404 13.23 -27.49 -12.35
CA TRP A 404 12.69 -26.15 -12.11
C TRP A 404 13.02 -25.56 -10.73
N THR A 405 13.18 -26.40 -9.71
CA THR A 405 13.55 -25.95 -8.35
C THR A 405 14.98 -25.45 -8.34
N GLU A 406 15.90 -26.22 -8.91
CA GLU A 406 17.32 -25.86 -9.05
C GLU A 406 17.47 -24.61 -9.92
N PHE A 407 16.74 -24.52 -11.04
CA PHE A 407 16.70 -23.34 -11.89
C PHE A 407 16.26 -22.09 -11.12
N GLY A 408 15.15 -22.20 -10.37
CA GLY A 408 14.61 -21.11 -9.57
C GLY A 408 15.58 -20.67 -8.47
N SER A 409 16.22 -21.62 -7.80
CA SER A 409 17.22 -21.36 -6.76
C SER A 409 18.42 -20.61 -7.32
N GLU A 410 19.04 -21.10 -8.40
CA GLU A 410 20.20 -20.45 -9.01
C GLU A 410 19.88 -19.07 -9.59
N LEU A 411 18.67 -18.89 -10.15
CA LEU A 411 18.19 -17.60 -10.63
C LEU A 411 17.96 -16.62 -9.48
N PHE A 412 17.40 -17.08 -8.37
CA PHE A 412 17.22 -16.26 -7.18
C PHE A 412 18.58 -15.88 -6.58
N GLU A 413 19.52 -16.83 -6.46
CA GLU A 413 20.86 -16.60 -5.92
C GLU A 413 21.65 -15.55 -6.71
N ILE A 414 21.64 -15.59 -8.04
CA ILE A 414 22.33 -14.58 -8.83
C ILE A 414 21.73 -13.17 -8.64
N VAL A 415 20.39 -13.06 -8.58
CA VAL A 415 19.72 -11.76 -8.36
C VAL A 415 19.97 -11.29 -6.93
N ARG A 416 19.86 -12.19 -5.95
CA ARG A 416 20.14 -11.92 -4.53
C ARG A 416 21.57 -11.39 -4.36
N SER A 417 22.55 -12.05 -4.97
CA SER A 417 23.95 -11.61 -4.89
C SER A 417 24.11 -10.18 -5.39
N PHE A 418 23.43 -9.81 -6.48
CA PHE A 418 23.51 -8.50 -7.10
C PHE A 418 22.77 -7.40 -6.33
N TYR A 419 21.55 -7.64 -5.87
CA TYR A 419 20.68 -6.58 -5.36
C TYR A 419 20.50 -6.57 -3.84
N LEU A 420 20.92 -7.62 -3.13
CA LEU A 420 20.67 -7.78 -1.69
C LEU A 420 21.94 -7.94 -0.83
N GLY A 421 23.15 -7.83 -1.41
CA GLY A 421 24.42 -8.23 -0.78
C GLY A 421 24.71 -7.70 0.63
N ALA A 422 25.61 -8.42 1.33
CA ALA A 422 26.29 -8.20 2.63
C ALA A 422 25.47 -7.74 3.85
N ASN A 423 24.21 -7.36 3.71
CA ASN A 423 23.31 -7.05 4.84
C ASN A 423 22.60 -8.32 5.39
N GLU A 424 23.15 -9.52 5.14
CA GLU A 424 22.62 -10.79 5.66
C GLU A 424 22.66 -10.90 7.18
N ASP A 425 23.50 -10.12 7.88
CA ASP A 425 23.45 -10.03 9.35
C ASP A 425 22.15 -9.36 9.86
N ASN A 426 21.35 -8.76 8.97
CA ASN A 426 20.06 -8.14 9.28
C ASN A 426 18.84 -8.84 8.63
N LEU A 427 19.04 -9.95 7.90
CA LEU A 427 17.93 -10.75 7.34
C LEU A 427 17.65 -11.93 8.26
N SER A 428 16.39 -12.09 8.67
CA SER A 428 15.99 -13.17 9.59
C SER A 428 16.15 -14.55 8.95
N ASP A 429 16.31 -15.60 9.76
CA ASP A 429 16.47 -16.98 9.26
C ASP A 429 15.27 -17.51 8.46
N ASP A 430 14.14 -16.80 8.49
CA ASP A 430 12.94 -17.09 7.67
C ASP A 430 12.92 -16.34 6.32
N GLU A 431 13.84 -15.38 6.10
CA GLU A 431 14.06 -14.68 4.81
C GLU A 431 15.21 -15.27 3.98
N LYS A 432 16.01 -16.15 4.60
CA LYS A 432 17.02 -17.01 3.96
C LYS A 432 16.35 -18.27 3.41
#